data_AF-A0A2V7QTP2-F1
#
_entry.id   AF-A0A2V7QTP2-F1
#
_cell.length_a   1.000
_cell.length_b   1.000
_cell.length_c   1.000
_cell.angle_alpha   90.00
_cell.angle_beta   90.00
_cell.angle_gamma   90.00
#
_symmetry.space_group_name_H-M   'P 1'
#
loop_
_entity.id
_entity.type
_entity.pdbx_description
1 polymer ?
#
loop_
_entity_poly.entity_id
_entity_poly.type
_entity_poly.pdbx_seq_one_letter_code
_entity_poly.pdbx_strand_id
1 'polypeptide(L)'
;DALFYVGETFAGESADSAAAVYQQVVKTFPNSPRAPSALYKLGLLAEQRGDKAAARTYYARVIAGYPRSDEANLARDKLQRLGR
;
A
#
# COMPACT_ATOMS: atom_id res chain seq x y z
N ASP A 1 -14.16 0.42 -9.78
CA ASP A 1 -12.87 0.56 -9.04
C ASP A 1 -13.06 0.41 -7.54
N ALA A 2 -12.89 -0.79 -6.99
CA ALA A 2 -13.18 -1.10 -5.58
C ALA A 2 -12.10 -0.63 -4.58
N LEU A 3 -10.93 -0.20 -5.07
CA LEU A 3 -9.81 0.21 -4.20
C LEU A 3 -9.84 1.69 -3.80
N PHE A 4 -10.60 2.52 -4.52
CA PHE A 4 -10.71 3.94 -4.23
C PHE A 4 -11.45 4.19 -2.91
N TYR A 5 -12.53 3.44 -2.67
CA TYR A 5 -13.35 3.57 -1.47
C TYR A 5 -12.62 3.24 -0.17
N VAL A 6 -11.71 2.25 -0.18
CA VAL A 6 -10.98 1.87 1.05
C VAL A 6 -9.88 2.87 1.40
N GLY A 7 -9.53 3.80 0.50
CA GLY A 7 -8.69 4.96 0.82
C GLY A 7 -9.48 6.04 1.56
N GLU A 8 -10.69 6.35 1.07
CA GLU A 8 -11.57 7.36 1.67
C GLU A 8 -12.09 6.95 3.07
N THR A 9 -12.34 5.67 3.32
CA THR A 9 -12.82 5.22 4.64
C THR A 9 -11.74 5.30 5.73
N PHE A 10 -10.46 5.18 5.39
CA PHE A 10 -9.35 5.25 6.37
C PHE A 10 -8.72 6.65 6.48
N ALA A 11 -8.85 7.49 5.44
CA ALA A 11 -8.38 8.86 5.47
C ALA A 11 -9.14 9.73 6.50
N GLY A 12 -10.37 9.34 6.86
CA GLY A 12 -11.24 10.10 7.75
C GLY A 12 -10.86 10.09 9.24
N GLU A 13 -10.12 9.09 9.74
CA GLU A 13 -9.95 8.90 11.20
C GLU A 13 -8.50 8.80 11.71
N SER A 14 -7.49 9.10 10.86
CA SER A 14 -6.03 9.19 11.11
C SER A 14 -5.24 8.19 10.25
N ALA A 15 -4.63 8.70 9.18
CA ALA A 15 -3.73 7.96 8.31
C ALA A 15 -2.58 7.26 9.08
N ASP A 16 -2.12 7.83 10.20
CA ASP A 16 -1.07 7.23 11.04
C ASP A 16 -1.53 5.95 11.73
N SER A 17 -2.76 5.95 12.27
CA SER A 17 -3.37 4.77 12.88
C SER A 17 -3.55 3.66 11.84
N ALA A 18 -3.98 4.01 10.63
CA ALA A 18 -4.12 3.07 9.53
C ALA A 18 -2.79 2.41 9.14
N ALA A 19 -1.71 3.17 9.10
CA ALA A 19 -0.39 2.66 8.77
C ALA A 19 0.10 1.62 9.80
N ALA A 20 -0.07 1.89 11.09
CA ALA A 20 0.29 0.95 12.15
C ALA A 20 -0.47 -0.38 12.04
N VAL A 21 -1.78 -0.31 11.76
CA VAL A 21 -2.63 -1.50 11.56
C VAL A 21 -2.17 -2.31 10.35
N TYR A 22 -1.89 -1.66 9.21
CA TYR A 22 -1.42 -2.36 8.03
C TYR A 22 -0.06 -3.02 8.24
N GLN A 23 0.87 -2.37 8.94
CA GLN A 23 2.15 -2.99 9.29
C GLN A 23 1.96 -4.22 10.17
N GLN A 24 1.04 -4.16 11.14
CA GLN A 24 0.72 -5.31 11.98
C GLN A 24 0.10 -6.46 11.17
N VAL A 25 -0.79 -6.18 10.21
CA VAL A 25 -1.37 -7.21 9.33
C VAL A 25 -0.28 -7.93 8.53
N VAL A 26 0.67 -7.19 7.96
CA VAL A 26 1.77 -7.77 7.18
C VAL A 26 2.69 -8.62 8.05
N LYS A 27 2.90 -8.20 9.31
CA LYS A 27 3.72 -8.95 10.27
C LYS A 27 3.03 -10.21 10.79
N THR A 28 1.75 -10.13 11.07
CA THR A 28 0.96 -11.23 11.64
C THR A 28 0.53 -12.23 10.57
N PHE A 29 0.23 -11.76 9.36
CA PHE A 29 -0.33 -12.56 8.27
C PHE A 29 0.46 -12.44 6.97
N PRO A 30 1.79 -12.67 6.96
CA PRO A 30 2.62 -12.48 5.75
C PRO A 30 2.24 -13.41 4.60
N ASN A 31 1.61 -14.56 4.86
CA ASN A 31 1.18 -15.49 3.82
C ASN A 31 -0.29 -15.27 3.38
N SER A 32 -0.99 -14.32 3.98
CA SER A 32 -2.38 -14.05 3.63
C SER A 32 -2.46 -13.19 2.37
N PRO A 33 -3.47 -13.40 1.50
CA PRO A 33 -3.75 -12.49 0.39
C PRO A 33 -4.05 -11.05 0.84
N ARG A 34 -4.26 -10.80 2.14
CA ARG A 34 -4.44 -9.45 2.70
C ARG A 34 -3.13 -8.69 2.95
N ALA A 35 -2.00 -9.38 3.03
CA ALA A 35 -0.70 -8.74 3.22
C ALA A 35 -0.27 -7.82 2.07
N PRO A 36 -0.40 -8.21 0.78
CA PRO A 36 -0.10 -7.29 -0.31
C PRO A 36 -1.04 -6.07 -0.33
N SER A 37 -2.32 -6.26 -0.01
CA SER A 37 -3.28 -5.15 0.10
C SER A 37 -2.88 -4.14 1.19
N ALA A 38 -2.42 -4.63 2.34
CA ALA A 38 -1.95 -3.78 3.44
C ALA A 38 -0.68 -2.99 3.05
N LEU A 39 0.31 -3.64 2.42
CA LEU A 39 1.52 -2.97 1.94
C LEU A 39 1.23 -1.94 0.85
N TYR A 40 0.32 -2.23 -0.07
CA TYR A 40 -0.08 -1.29 -1.12
C TYR A 40 -0.76 -0.05 -0.52
N LYS A 41 -1.63 -0.24 0.48
CA LYS A 41 -2.28 0.86 1.20
C LYS A 41 -1.29 1.72 1.98
N LEU A 42 -0.23 1.15 2.56
CA LEU A 42 0.87 1.93 3.13
C LEU A 42 1.55 2.83 2.09
N GLY A 43 1.73 2.34 0.87
CA GLY A 43 2.24 3.14 -0.25
C GLY A 43 1.30 4.28 -0.61
N LEU A 44 -0.01 4.03 -0.69
CA LEU A 44 -1.01 5.06 -0.97
C LEU A 44 -1.03 6.15 0.10
N LEU A 45 -0.97 5.79 1.38
CA LEU A 45 -0.92 6.76 2.48
C LEU A 45 0.33 7.63 2.40
N ALA A 46 1.47 7.04 2.05
CA ALA A 46 2.71 7.80 1.81
C ALA A 46 2.58 8.74 0.61
N GLU A 47 1.94 8.32 -0.49
CA GLU A 47 1.64 9.22 -1.62
C GLU A 47 0.73 10.38 -1.19
N GLN A 48 -0.31 10.11 -0.41
CA GLN A 48 -1.23 11.15 0.07
C GLN A 48 -0.54 12.17 0.99
N ARG A 49 0.49 11.75 1.72
CA ARG A 49 1.35 12.64 2.52
C ARG A 49 2.35 13.44 1.69
N GLY A 50 2.44 13.18 0.39
CA GLY A 50 3.46 13.75 -0.50
C GLY A 50 4.83 13.06 -0.41
N ASP A 51 4.94 12.00 0.40
CA ASP A 51 6.18 11.27 0.63
C ASP A 51 6.38 10.19 -0.44
N LYS A 52 6.74 10.66 -1.65
CA LYS A 52 6.96 9.79 -2.82
C LYS A 52 8.05 8.75 -2.58
N ALA A 53 9.05 9.05 -1.75
CA ALA A 53 10.15 8.13 -1.44
C ALA A 53 9.64 6.94 -0.61
N ALA A 54 8.87 7.22 0.44
CA ALA A 54 8.22 6.18 1.23
C ALA A 54 7.22 5.38 0.39
N ALA A 55 6.41 6.03 -0.44
CA ALA A 55 5.47 5.37 -1.34
C ALA A 55 6.16 4.37 -2.27
N ARG A 56 7.24 4.79 -2.93
CA ARG A 56 8.04 3.91 -3.80
C ARG A 56 8.58 2.69 -3.05
N THR A 57 9.03 2.89 -1.81
CA THR A 57 9.55 1.80 -0.97
C THR A 57 8.47 0.76 -0.66
N TYR A 58 7.28 1.21 -0.27
CA TYR A 58 6.16 0.32 0.02
C TYR A 58 5.69 -0.44 -1.23
N TYR A 59 5.57 0.24 -2.36
CA TYR A 59 5.20 -0.40 -3.62
C TYR A 59 6.24 -1.42 -4.09
N ALA A 60 7.53 -1.09 -3.99
CA ALA A 60 8.60 -2.04 -4.29
C ALA A 60 8.53 -3.28 -3.39
N ARG A 61 8.19 -3.12 -2.10
CA ARG A 61 7.96 -4.25 -1.18
C ARG A 61 6.79 -5.13 -1.58
N VAL A 62 5.67 -4.55 -2.05
CA VAL A 62 4.53 -5.34 -2.57
C VAL A 62 5.01 -6.21 -3.75
N ILE A 63 5.72 -5.60 -4.69
CA ILE A 63 6.15 -6.27 -5.92
C ILE A 63 7.19 -7.36 -5.61
N ALA A 64 8.11 -7.10 -4.69
CA ALA A 64 9.14 -8.05 -4.30
C ALA A 64 8.58 -9.22 -3.47
N GLY A 65 7.68 -8.94 -2.52
CA GLY A 65 7.10 -9.96 -1.65
C GLY A 65 5.93 -10.73 -2.26
N TYR A 66 5.15 -10.07 -3.12
CA TYR A 66 3.88 -10.58 -3.65
C TYR A 66 3.73 -10.34 -5.16
N PRO A 67 4.71 -10.74 -6.01
CA PRO A 67 4.74 -10.37 -7.43
C PRO A 67 3.54 -10.86 -8.25
N ARG A 68 2.78 -11.83 -7.74
CA ARG A 68 1.60 -12.41 -8.41
C ARG A 68 0.26 -11.84 -7.93
N SER A 69 0.26 -10.92 -6.96
CA SER A 69 -0.99 -10.32 -6.48
C SER A 69 -1.44 -9.17 -7.37
N ASP A 70 -2.74 -8.90 -7.38
CA ASP A 70 -3.30 -7.74 -8.08
C ASP A 70 -2.67 -6.43 -7.60
N GLU A 71 -2.36 -6.32 -6.31
CA GLU A 71 -1.72 -5.14 -5.76
C GLU A 71 -0.28 -4.96 -6.22
N ALA A 72 0.44 -6.02 -6.56
CA ALA A 72 1.75 -5.87 -7.19
C ALA A 72 1.61 -5.24 -8.58
N ASN A 73 0.59 -5.61 -9.36
CA ASN A 73 0.34 -4.97 -10.65
C ASN A 73 -0.02 -3.48 -10.49
N LEU A 74 -0.86 -3.16 -9.52
CA LEU A 74 -1.22 -1.77 -9.20
C LEU A 74 -0.03 -0.98 -8.66
N ALA A 75 0.78 -1.58 -7.78
CA ALA A 75 2.00 -0.98 -7.25
C ALA A 75 3.01 -0.66 -8.36
N ARG A 76 3.12 -1.50 -9.40
CA ARG A 76 3.98 -1.25 -10.57
C ARG A 76 3.52 -0.03 -11.35
N ASP A 77 2.22 0.06 -11.63
CA ASP A 77 1.62 1.21 -12.31
C ASP A 77 1.83 2.51 -11.50
N LYS A 78 1.63 2.46 -10.17
CA LYS A 78 1.91 3.58 -9.27
C LYS A 78 3.38 3.98 -9.27
N LEU A 79 4.30 3.02 -9.18
CA LEU A 79 5.74 3.28 -9.24
C LEU A 79 6.15 3.97 -10.54
N GLN A 80 5.60 3.54 -11.67
CA GLN A 80 5.86 4.18 -12.96
C GLN A 80 5.39 5.63 -12.98
N ARG A 81 4.22 5.93 -12.40
CA ARG A 81 3.71 7.30 -12.29
C ARG A 81 4.56 8.14 -11.33
N LEU A 82 5.01 7.57 -10.23
CA LEU A 82 5.86 8.26 -9.26
C LEU A 82 7.26 8.55 -9.78
N GLY A 83 7.77 7.73 -10.71
CA GLY A 83 9.09 7.85 -11.33
C GLY A 83 9.20 8.88 -12.46
N ARG A 84 8.07 9.39 -12.95
CA ARG A 84 8.01 10.52 -13.89
C ARG A 84 7.96 11.85 -13.15
#